data_AF-X1VRX5-F1
#
_entry.id   AF-X1VRX5-F1
#
_cell.length_a   1.000
_cell.length_b   1.000
_cell.length_c   1.000
_cell.angle_alpha   90.00
_cell.angle_beta   90.00
_cell.angle_gamma   90.00
#
_symmetry.space_group_name_H-M   'P 1'
#
loop_
_entity.id
_entity.type
_entity.pdbx_description
1 polymer ?
#
loop_
_entity_poly.entity_id
_entity_poly.type
_entity_poly.pdbx_seq_one_letter_code
_entity_poly.pdbx_strand_id
1 'polypeptide(L)'
;KLGAMVLKGIYLKPKMGNPPPRIIETSSGMLNSIGLQNVGVEMLIKEKLPYLQKFNTPVIINISGDTIEEYVELARRLGEVSEEMGIAGLEVNISCPNVKKGEIGT
;
A
#
# COMPACT_ATOMS: atom_id res chain seq x y z
N LYS A 1 1.73 20.61 -12.36
CA LYS A 1 2.62 19.75 -11.52
C LYS A 1 1.74 19.03 -10.50
N LEU A 2 2.06 17.77 -10.14
CA LEU A 2 1.35 17.04 -9.07
C LEU A 2 1.87 17.49 -7.70
N GLY A 3 1.00 17.55 -6.69
CA GLY A 3 1.38 17.94 -5.32
C GLY A 3 2.08 16.82 -4.55
N ALA A 4 1.62 15.58 -4.71
CA ALA A 4 2.23 14.36 -4.18
C ALA A 4 1.71 13.13 -4.95
N MET A 5 2.38 11.99 -4.81
CA MET A 5 1.93 10.68 -5.25
C MET A 5 1.71 9.79 -4.02
N VAL A 6 0.47 9.32 -3.84
CA VAL A 6 0.15 8.33 -2.81
C VAL A 6 0.20 6.95 -3.44
N LEU A 7 1.09 6.08 -2.96
CA LEU A 7 1.27 4.75 -3.54
C LEU A 7 0.20 3.77 -3.08
N LYS A 8 0.02 2.71 -3.86
CA LYS A 8 -0.85 1.59 -3.49
C LYS A 8 -0.41 0.99 -2.14
N GLY A 9 -1.38 0.66 -1.30
CA GLY A 9 -1.17 0.02 -0.01
C GLY A 9 -0.23 -1.18 -0.07
N ILE A 10 0.85 -1.12 0.69
CA ILE A 10 1.91 -2.12 0.71
C ILE A 10 1.82 -2.99 1.96
N TYR A 11 2.08 -4.28 1.79
CA TYR A 11 2.25 -5.25 2.87
C TYR A 11 3.72 -5.65 3.00
N LEU A 12 4.08 -6.32 4.10
CA LEU A 12 5.41 -6.92 4.25
C LEU A 12 5.71 -7.94 3.15
N LYS A 13 4.71 -8.75 2.80
CA LYS A 13 4.79 -9.77 1.75
C LYS A 13 3.89 -9.42 0.57
N PRO A 14 4.22 -9.87 -0.66
CA PRO A 14 3.34 -9.70 -1.81
C PRO A 14 1.96 -10.30 -1.55
N LYS A 15 0.90 -9.64 -2.03
CA LYS A 15 -0.49 -10.16 -2.02
C LYS A 15 -1.00 -10.26 -3.43
N MET A 16 -1.65 -11.38 -3.76
CA MET A 16 -2.26 -11.63 -5.08
C MET A 16 -3.58 -10.86 -5.29
N GLY A 17 -4.23 -10.46 -4.20
CA GLY A 17 -5.58 -9.88 -4.23
C GLY A 17 -6.68 -10.93 -4.36
N ASN A 18 -7.93 -10.47 -4.40
CA ASN A 18 -9.12 -11.34 -4.47
C ASN A 18 -9.27 -12.00 -5.85
N PRO A 19 -10.07 -13.05 -6.05
CA PRO A 19 -10.38 -13.55 -7.40
C PRO A 19 -11.11 -12.50 -8.28
N PRO A 20 -11.02 -12.57 -9.62
CA PRO A 20 -11.87 -11.78 -10.51
C PRO A 20 -13.33 -12.28 -10.49
N PRO A 21 -14.32 -11.43 -10.86
CA PRO A 21 -14.19 -10.02 -11.23
C PRO A 21 -13.93 -9.11 -10.02
N ARG A 22 -13.00 -8.15 -10.16
CA ARG A 22 -12.58 -7.26 -9.06
C ARG A 22 -13.09 -5.84 -9.18
N ILE A 23 -13.67 -5.48 -10.32
CA ILE A 23 -14.12 -4.13 -10.65
C ILE A 23 -15.43 -4.25 -11.40
N ILE A 24 -16.41 -3.44 -11.03
CA ILE A 24 -17.67 -3.28 -11.75
C ILE A 24 -18.09 -1.82 -11.74
N GLU A 25 -18.52 -1.31 -12.90
CA GLU A 25 -19.06 0.04 -13.03
C GLU A 25 -20.50 0.12 -12.47
N THR A 26 -20.86 1.27 -11.93
CA THR A 26 -22.21 1.58 -11.47
C THR A 26 -22.67 2.89 -12.10
N SER A 27 -23.97 3.21 -12.01
CA SER A 27 -24.56 4.39 -12.69
C SER A 27 -23.90 5.73 -12.34
N SER A 28 -23.09 5.81 -11.29
CA SER A 28 -22.35 7.02 -10.89
C SER A 28 -21.03 6.71 -10.18
N GLY A 29 -20.39 5.58 -10.50
CA GLY A 29 -19.15 5.21 -9.84
C GLY A 29 -18.67 3.80 -10.20
N MET A 30 -17.94 3.19 -9.27
CA MET A 30 -17.33 1.90 -9.46
C MET A 30 -17.19 1.18 -8.11
N LEU A 31 -17.54 -0.10 -8.08
CA LEU A 31 -17.22 -0.99 -6.96
C LEU A 31 -15.92 -1.71 -7.25
N ASN A 32 -15.09 -1.88 -6.22
CA ASN A 32 -13.86 -2.65 -6.33
C ASN A 32 -13.67 -3.62 -5.16
N SER A 33 -13.10 -4.78 -5.46
CA SER A 33 -12.71 -5.82 -4.52
C SER A 33 -11.32 -6.31 -4.89
N ILE A 34 -10.32 -5.41 -4.85
CA ILE A 34 -8.95 -5.73 -5.28
C ILE A 34 -8.26 -6.71 -4.32
N GLY A 35 -8.61 -6.69 -3.03
CA GLY A 35 -7.95 -7.50 -2.00
C GLY A 35 -6.52 -7.05 -1.67
N LEU A 36 -6.24 -5.75 -1.82
CA LEU A 36 -4.92 -5.15 -1.57
C LEU A 36 -3.76 -5.85 -2.31
N GLN A 37 -3.98 -6.26 -3.57
CA GLN A 37 -2.91 -6.77 -4.42
C GLN A 37 -1.73 -5.80 -4.43
N ASN A 38 -0.54 -6.29 -4.11
CA ASN A 38 0.68 -5.49 -4.00
C ASN A 38 1.94 -6.36 -4.14
N VAL A 39 3.07 -5.72 -4.42
CA VAL A 39 4.37 -6.36 -4.68
C VAL A 39 5.19 -6.68 -3.42
N GLY A 40 4.71 -6.28 -2.24
CA GLY A 40 5.47 -6.37 -0.99
C GLY A 40 6.53 -5.28 -0.84
N VAL A 41 6.87 -4.96 0.41
CA VAL A 41 7.79 -3.86 0.76
C VAL A 41 9.18 -4.02 0.14
N GLU A 42 9.65 -5.25 -0.01
CA GLU A 42 10.97 -5.54 -0.55
C GLU A 42 11.13 -5.06 -2.01
N MET A 43 10.15 -5.38 -2.86
CA MET A 43 10.16 -4.97 -4.27
C MET A 43 9.84 -3.48 -4.42
N LEU A 44 9.02 -2.91 -3.52
CA LEU A 44 8.80 -1.47 -3.44
C LEU A 44 10.13 -0.73 -3.24
N ILE A 45 10.93 -1.15 -2.25
CA ILE A 45 12.23 -0.52 -1.93
C ILE A 45 13.25 -0.75 -3.05
N LYS A 46 13.37 -1.98 -3.55
CA LYS A 46 14.42 -2.33 -4.53
C LYS A 46 14.19 -1.77 -5.92
N GLU A 47 12.94 -1.62 -6.36
CA GLU A 47 12.64 -1.27 -7.75
C GLU A 47 11.78 -0.03 -7.90
N LYS A 48 10.70 0.07 -7.12
CA LYS A 48 9.66 1.08 -7.39
C LYS A 48 10.06 2.46 -6.85
N LEU A 49 10.62 2.54 -5.65
CA LEU A 49 11.10 3.80 -5.09
C LEU A 49 12.26 4.41 -5.90
N PRO A 50 13.30 3.64 -6.31
CA PRO A 50 14.35 4.16 -7.19
C PRO A 50 13.82 4.68 -8.53
N TYR A 51 12.79 4.01 -9.10
CA TYR A 51 12.14 4.51 -10.30
C TYR A 51 11.45 5.86 -10.07
N LEU A 52 10.81 6.04 -8.91
CA LEU A 52 10.07 7.25 -8.57
C LEU A 52 10.97 8.46 -8.27
N GLN A 53 12.23 8.26 -7.89
CA GLN A 53 13.22 9.34 -7.72
C GLN A 53 13.44 10.17 -8.98
N LYS A 54 13.08 9.65 -10.17
CA LYS A 54 13.15 10.40 -11.44
C LYS A 54 12.16 11.58 -11.49
N PHE A 55 11.19 11.61 -10.58
CA PHE A 55 10.17 12.65 -10.52
C PHE A 55 10.41 13.56 -9.33
N ASN A 56 10.35 14.87 -9.55
CA ASN A 56 10.39 15.87 -8.48
C ASN A 56 8.99 16.03 -7.84
N THR A 57 8.40 14.92 -7.38
CA THR A 57 7.06 14.88 -6.75
C THR A 57 7.15 14.07 -5.46
N PRO A 58 6.73 14.63 -4.31
CA PRO A 58 6.72 13.93 -3.02
C PRO A 58 5.98 12.60 -3.07
N VAL A 59 6.52 11.57 -2.41
CA VAL A 59 5.91 10.24 -2.34
C VAL A 59 5.38 9.97 -0.94
N ILE A 60 4.11 9.59 -0.83
CA ILE A 60 3.49 9.10 0.40
C ILE A 60 3.21 7.61 0.22
N ILE A 61 3.62 6.79 1.20
CA ILE A 61 3.43 5.33 1.12
C ILE A 61 2.25 4.92 1.99
N ASN A 62 1.20 4.40 1.36
CA ASN A 62 0.13 3.71 2.08
C ASN A 62 0.66 2.38 2.63
N ILE A 63 0.58 2.18 3.95
CA ILE A 63 0.97 0.93 4.61
C ILE A 63 -0.27 0.20 5.12
N SER A 64 -0.27 -1.12 4.98
CA SER A 64 -1.36 -1.99 5.43
C SER A 64 -0.78 -3.28 6.04
N GLY A 65 -1.43 -3.78 7.07
CA GLY A 65 -1.02 -4.97 7.81
C GLY A 65 -2.21 -5.62 8.49
N ASP A 66 -2.09 -6.91 8.78
CA ASP A 66 -3.09 -7.70 9.47
C ASP A 66 -2.85 -7.70 10.99
N THR A 67 -1.65 -7.31 11.45
CA THR A 67 -1.32 -7.09 12.87
C THR A 67 -0.55 -5.79 13.09
N ILE A 68 -0.53 -5.30 14.34
CA ILE A 68 0.21 -4.08 14.72
C ILE A 68 1.70 -4.23 14.42
N GLU A 69 2.26 -5.42 14.67
CA GLU A 69 3.66 -5.73 14.43
C GLU A 69 4.02 -5.58 12.94
N GLU A 70 3.10 -5.91 12.04
CA GLU A 70 3.32 -5.71 10.61
C GLU A 70 3.37 -4.23 10.24
N TYR A 71 2.51 -3.39 10.83
CA TYR A 71 2.58 -1.94 10.63
C TYR A 71 3.89 -1.35 11.16
N VAL A 72 4.32 -1.77 12.37
CA VAL A 72 5.57 -1.32 12.98
C VAL A 72 6.76 -1.70 12.10
N GLU A 73 6.80 -2.94 11.62
CA GLU A 73 7.90 -3.41 10.76
C GLU A 73 7.92 -2.71 9.41
N LEU A 74 6.75 -2.44 8.80
CA LEU A 74 6.66 -1.63 7.58
C LEU A 74 7.18 -0.22 7.80
N ALA A 75 6.73 0.44 8.87
CA ALA A 75 7.16 1.79 9.19
C ALA A 75 8.67 1.85 9.46
N ARG A 76 9.22 0.86 10.17
CA ARG A 76 10.68 0.75 10.43
C ARG A 76 11.47 0.65 9.13
N ARG A 77 11.15 -0.32 8.27
CA ARG A 77 11.89 -0.55 7.00
C ARG A 77 11.81 0.64 6.06
N LEU A 78 10.63 1.28 5.96
CA LEU A 78 10.45 2.45 5.11
C LEU A 78 11.12 3.69 5.71
N GLY A 79 11.17 3.80 7.04
CA GLY A 79 11.91 4.84 7.74
C GLY A 79 13.41 4.79 7.45
N GLU A 80 14.00 3.58 7.45
CA GLU A 80 15.43 3.36 7.16
C GLU A 80 15.87 3.87 5.78
N VAL A 81 14.97 3.89 4.80
CA VAL A 81 15.25 4.35 3.43
C VAL A 81 14.57 5.68 3.08
N SER A 82 13.91 6.33 4.04
CA SER A 82 13.00 7.45 3.78
C SER A 82 13.67 8.66 3.15
N GLU A 83 14.80 9.09 3.69
CA GLU A 83 15.56 10.23 3.17
C GLU A 83 16.14 9.95 1.78
N GLU A 84 16.80 8.80 1.62
CA GLU A 84 17.39 8.37 0.34
C GLU A 84 16.31 8.29 -0.76
N MET A 85 15.16 7.72 -0.44
CA MET A 85 14.09 7.44 -1.40
C MET A 85 13.08 8.60 -1.56
N GLY A 86 13.28 9.72 -0.86
CA GLY A 86 12.38 10.88 -0.94
C GLY A 86 10.95 10.59 -0.44
N ILE A 87 10.81 9.73 0.56
CA ILE A 87 9.52 9.41 1.18
C ILE A 87 9.11 10.60 2.06
N ALA A 88 8.02 11.27 1.67
CA ALA A 88 7.49 12.43 2.37
C ALA A 88 6.57 12.07 3.53
N GLY A 89 6.06 10.83 3.58
CA GLY A 89 5.24 10.37 4.69
C GLY A 89 4.67 8.96 4.49
N LEU A 90 4.05 8.47 5.56
CA LEU A 90 3.30 7.21 5.57
C LEU A 90 1.81 7.51 5.77
N GLU A 91 0.96 6.84 5.00
CA GLU A 91 -0.49 6.81 5.19
C GLU A 91 -0.86 5.46 5.82
N VAL A 92 -1.29 5.47 7.08
CA VAL A 92 -1.65 4.24 7.81
C VAL A 92 -3.08 3.84 7.46
N ASN A 93 -3.24 2.78 6.68
CA ASN A 93 -4.55 2.31 6.25
C ASN A 93 -5.18 1.37 7.30
N ILE A 94 -6.03 1.91 8.16
CA ILE A 94 -6.79 1.17 9.18
C ILE A 94 -8.22 0.83 8.74
N SER A 95 -8.55 1.03 7.46
CA SER A 95 -9.91 0.85 6.94
C SER A 95 -10.32 -0.62 6.85
N CYS A 96 -9.37 -1.56 6.84
CA CYS A 96 -9.65 -2.98 6.84
C CYS A 96 -10.01 -3.46 8.26
N PRO A 97 -11.23 -3.98 8.50
CA PRO A 97 -11.72 -4.33 9.84
C PRO A 97 -11.04 -5.57 10.49
N ASN A 98 -9.96 -6.10 9.93
CA ASN A 98 -9.42 -7.43 10.26
C ASN A 98 -8.47 -7.48 11.49
N VAL A 99 -8.49 -6.49 12.37
CA VAL A 99 -7.57 -6.45 13.53
C VAL A 99 -7.81 -7.55 14.58
N LYS A 100 -8.88 -8.36 14.50
CA LYS A 100 -8.98 -9.64 15.23
C LYS A 100 -9.74 -10.66 14.39
N LYS A 101 -9.16 -11.85 14.24
CA LYS A 101 -9.69 -13.01 13.48
C LYS A 101 -11.21 -13.18 13.58
N GLY A 102 -11.82 -13.46 12.43
CA GLY A 102 -13.04 -14.25 12.35
C GLY A 102 -14.19 -13.50 11.72
N GLU A 103 -14.15 -13.30 10.41
CA GLU A 103 -15.31 -13.45 9.53
C GLU A 103 -14.81 -13.37 8.08
N ILE A 104 -14.96 -14.49 7.39
CA ILE A 104 -14.82 -14.54 5.94
C ILE A 104 -15.95 -13.67 5.41
N GLY A 105 -15.61 -12.58 4.75
CA GLY A 105 -16.54 -11.94 3.81
C GLY A 105 -16.78 -12.91 2.67
N THR A 106 -17.83 -13.73 2.84
CA THR A 106 -18.37 -14.80 1.97
C THR A 106 -17.48 -16.00 1.68
#